data_AF-A0A934K8K5-F1
#
_entry.id   AF-A0A934K8K5-F1
#
_cell.length_a   1.000
_cell.length_b   1.000
_cell.length_c   1.000
_cell.angle_alpha   90.00
_cell.angle_beta   90.00
_cell.angle_gamma   90.00
#
_symmetry.space_group_name_H-M   'P 1'
#
loop_
_entity.id
_entity.type
_entity.pdbx_description
1 polymer ?
#
loop_
_entity_poly.entity_id
_entity_poly.type
_entity_poly.pdbx_seq_one_letter_code
_entity_poly.pdbx_strand_id
1 'polypeptide(L)'
;MGSFSRLRTIVTIPLLLSASLIVLSTGSASSAPSPTPIGRPPEHPAPPPPPGHVSKPSDQIAHPNPQRNKPNGAPSGGVAAFLTRPYWHRHVVTSVFDHCNPDYSVDGRICDTDGNVALSSNGSDPTFSRGYALHPGAGDYIYYDGHNGWDVALNYEPVLAAADGTVTEAAWDDGFGISILIDHGNGFSTRYSHLSQLQVSLAQHVGRGQQIAISGNTGNSTGPHLHFGLYINSSWTAIDPYGYNGPGADPWPADVGDVWITGNPQDPGSTNPFAFGPATGSPSLLVNPDGHLEAFGRSQSGAIVHSWEGAWGSWSLLASGGPAMLTAPATALNQDGRGEVFATGSDGAVYHTWQPSWPAWGVLATNPAGVAFTGQPAAARNPDGRLEVFVRGRDGSPWHLWQLTPNGGWSGWASLGGSLSQDPIVGQNADGHLEVFGVGTDSAIYHTWLTNHDWAPWQSFGGQSLSKVGAARNSSGTLEIFVLGSDRQLYHQWQLSPATGGWTSWFAFGAAPSGDSQGDPAVTTTPQGALDVFVRGGDNSVWHALQPNWSAWYSLGGITVASPVAAQEQRPITTVWVNGSGYGMYENYRTSSWSGWTPRAGN
;
A
#
# COMPACT_ATOMS: atom_id res chain seq x y z
N MET A 1 49.66 -61.65 16.18
CA MET A 1 50.20 -60.57 15.32
C MET A 1 49.65 -60.81 13.93
N GLY A 2 48.56 -60.13 13.58
CA GLY A 2 47.71 -60.47 12.44
C GLY A 2 47.67 -59.35 11.40
N SER A 3 47.74 -59.77 10.14
CA SER A 3 47.50 -59.02 8.90
C SER A 3 46.02 -58.65 8.72
N PHE A 4 45.72 -57.54 8.03
CA PHE A 4 44.84 -57.42 6.84
C PHE A 4 44.16 -56.04 6.66
N SER A 5 44.45 -55.44 5.49
CA SER A 5 43.59 -54.73 4.52
C SER A 5 42.49 -53.74 4.95
N ARG A 6 42.50 -52.55 4.32
CA ARG A 6 41.28 -51.94 3.74
C ARG A 6 41.56 -51.38 2.34
N LEU A 7 40.74 -51.83 1.40
CA LEU A 7 40.68 -51.43 0.00
C LEU A 7 40.22 -49.97 -0.17
N ARG A 8 40.79 -49.30 -1.18
CA ARG A 8 40.20 -48.13 -1.84
C ARG A 8 39.25 -48.62 -2.93
N THR A 9 37.98 -48.24 -2.84
CA THR A 9 37.03 -48.40 -3.97
C THR A 9 36.83 -47.02 -4.59
N ILE A 10 37.36 -46.86 -5.80
CA ILE A 10 36.99 -45.80 -6.73
C ILE A 10 35.69 -46.27 -7.39
N VAL A 11 34.59 -45.56 -7.15
CA VAL A 11 33.38 -45.68 -7.96
C VAL A 11 33.39 -44.53 -8.97
N THR A 12 33.66 -44.88 -10.21
CA THR A 12 33.46 -44.06 -11.40
C THR A 12 31.95 -43.92 -11.65
N ILE A 13 31.42 -42.69 -11.57
CA ILE A 13 30.09 -42.35 -12.07
C ILE A 13 30.30 -41.66 -13.43
N PRO A 14 29.74 -42.16 -14.54
CA PRO A 14 29.88 -41.53 -15.85
C PRO A 14 29.04 -40.24 -15.92
N LEU A 15 29.69 -39.13 -16.31
CA LEU A 15 29.00 -37.95 -16.81
C LEU A 15 28.33 -38.31 -18.14
N LEU A 16 27.00 -38.41 -18.16
CA LEU A 16 26.23 -38.32 -19.40
C LEU A 16 26.08 -36.84 -19.75
N LEU A 17 26.94 -36.34 -20.65
CA LEU A 17 26.65 -35.13 -21.40
C LEU A 17 25.54 -35.46 -22.41
N SER A 18 24.29 -35.16 -22.07
CA SER A 18 23.25 -34.95 -23.07
C SER A 18 23.33 -33.50 -23.55
N ALA A 19 24.17 -33.27 -24.56
CA ALA A 19 24.13 -32.05 -25.35
C ALA A 19 22.84 -32.03 -26.18
N SER A 20 21.80 -31.37 -25.68
CA SER A 20 20.70 -30.94 -26.55
C SER A 20 21.15 -29.68 -27.26
N LEU A 21 21.56 -29.87 -28.52
CA LEU A 21 21.79 -28.81 -29.49
C LEU A 21 20.45 -28.10 -29.73
N ILE A 22 20.17 -26.98 -29.03
CA ILE A 22 19.08 -26.09 -29.43
C ILE A 22 19.56 -25.36 -30.68
N VAL A 23 19.16 -25.87 -31.83
CA VAL A 23 19.19 -25.15 -33.09
C VAL A 23 18.28 -23.93 -32.91
N LEU A 24 18.86 -22.73 -32.91
CA LEU A 24 18.13 -21.48 -33.11
C LEU A 24 17.54 -21.52 -34.53
N SER A 25 16.35 -22.10 -34.68
CA SER A 25 15.51 -21.81 -35.82
C SER A 25 14.91 -20.43 -35.58
N THR A 26 15.23 -19.48 -36.45
CA THR A 26 14.50 -18.23 -36.60
C THR A 26 13.07 -18.55 -37.07
N GLY A 27 12.22 -18.95 -36.14
CA GLY A 27 10.80 -19.09 -36.32
C GLY A 27 10.15 -17.76 -36.00
N SER A 28 9.75 -17.03 -37.04
CA SER A 28 8.83 -15.91 -36.94
C SER A 28 7.62 -16.35 -36.13
N ALA A 29 7.43 -15.78 -34.94
CA ALA A 29 6.22 -15.99 -34.17
C ALA A 29 5.06 -15.36 -34.95
N SER A 30 4.31 -16.18 -35.68
CA SER A 30 2.98 -15.83 -36.15
C SER A 30 2.08 -15.73 -34.92
N SER A 31 1.61 -14.51 -34.65
CA SER A 31 0.55 -14.23 -33.69
C SER A 31 -0.68 -15.08 -34.01
N ALA A 32 -1.04 -15.98 -33.10
CA ALA A 32 -2.39 -16.53 -33.07
C ALA A 32 -3.30 -15.48 -32.40
N PRO A 33 -4.39 -15.04 -33.04
CA PRO A 33 -5.29 -14.07 -32.44
C PRO A 33 -6.04 -14.72 -31.26
N SER A 34 -5.94 -14.11 -30.08
CA SER A 34 -6.87 -14.35 -28.98
C SER A 34 -8.29 -13.97 -29.42
N PRO A 35 -9.35 -14.65 -28.93
CA PRO A 35 -10.72 -14.28 -29.25
C PRO A 35 -11.00 -12.88 -28.71
N THR A 36 -11.19 -11.94 -29.62
CA THR A 36 -11.64 -10.58 -29.34
C THR A 36 -13.01 -10.64 -28.65
N PRO A 37 -13.19 -10.05 -27.46
CA PRO A 37 -14.51 -9.71 -26.97
C PRO A 37 -15.17 -8.75 -27.97
N ILE A 38 -16.47 -8.96 -28.18
CA ILE A 38 -17.38 -8.27 -29.10
C ILE A 38 -17.01 -6.79 -29.34
N GLY A 39 -16.82 -6.46 -30.62
CA GLY A 39 -16.84 -5.12 -31.24
C GLY A 39 -16.65 -3.91 -30.32
N ARG A 40 -15.41 -3.62 -29.93
CA ARG A 40 -15.06 -2.33 -29.31
C ARG A 40 -14.93 -1.24 -30.40
N PRO A 41 -15.44 -0.03 -30.17
CA PRO A 41 -15.20 1.10 -31.06
C PRO A 41 -13.69 1.42 -31.18
N PRO A 42 -13.21 2.00 -32.30
CA PRO A 42 -11.84 2.50 -32.41
C PRO A 42 -11.68 3.88 -31.74
N GLU A 43 -10.62 4.07 -30.94
CA GLU A 43 -10.46 5.23 -30.02
C GLU A 43 -9.03 5.86 -30.07
N HIS A 44 -8.74 6.94 -29.32
CA HIS A 44 -8.35 8.28 -29.85
C HIS A 44 -7.07 8.98 -29.30
N PRO A 45 -6.65 10.17 -29.88
CA PRO A 45 -5.54 11.02 -29.42
C PRO A 45 -5.93 12.07 -28.37
N ALA A 46 -5.17 12.15 -27.27
CA ALA A 46 -5.21 13.28 -26.34
C ALA A 46 -4.58 14.55 -26.96
N PRO A 47 -5.01 15.77 -26.56
CA PRO A 47 -4.35 17.02 -26.93
C PRO A 47 -2.96 17.14 -26.28
N PRO A 48 -1.99 17.86 -26.90
CA PRO A 48 -0.72 18.18 -26.25
C PRO A 48 -0.97 19.09 -25.03
N PRO A 49 -0.18 19.01 -23.94
CA PRO A 49 -0.36 19.88 -22.77
C PRO A 49 -0.19 21.37 -23.16
N PRO A 50 -1.24 22.22 -23.14
CA PRO A 50 -1.16 23.51 -23.81
C PRO A 50 -1.19 24.74 -22.87
N PRO A 51 -0.63 25.89 -23.31
CA PRO A 51 -0.68 27.16 -22.57
C PRO A 51 -2.09 27.79 -22.63
N GLY A 52 -2.60 28.28 -21.49
CA GLY A 52 -3.86 29.02 -21.41
C GLY A 52 -5.11 28.20 -21.07
N HIS A 53 -4.94 26.91 -20.78
CA HIS A 53 -6.02 25.98 -20.40
C HIS A 53 -6.69 26.36 -19.07
N VAL A 54 -8.01 26.14 -18.96
CA VAL A 54 -8.69 26.05 -17.66
C VAL A 54 -8.32 24.69 -17.06
N SER A 55 -7.11 24.58 -16.50
CA SER A 55 -6.66 23.34 -15.86
C SER A 55 -7.63 22.99 -14.74
N LYS A 56 -8.34 21.86 -14.88
CA LYS A 56 -9.08 21.26 -13.78
C LYS A 56 -8.13 20.31 -13.07
N PRO A 57 -7.71 20.61 -11.83
CA PRO A 57 -6.95 19.65 -11.07
C PRO A 57 -7.82 18.45 -10.72
N SER A 58 -7.24 17.25 -10.72
CA SER A 58 -7.98 15.98 -10.58
C SER A 58 -8.81 15.81 -9.30
N ASP A 59 -8.60 16.65 -8.28
CA ASP A 59 -9.27 16.67 -6.96
C ASP A 59 -10.19 17.90 -6.75
N GLN A 60 -10.22 18.83 -7.71
CA GLN A 60 -11.13 19.98 -7.73
C GLN A 60 -12.36 19.73 -8.60
N ILE A 61 -12.41 18.54 -9.21
CA ILE A 61 -13.58 17.97 -9.84
C ILE A 61 -14.42 17.44 -8.67
N ALA A 62 -15.28 18.29 -8.08
CA ALA A 62 -15.95 18.01 -6.80
C ALA A 62 -17.39 18.60 -6.68
N HIS A 63 -18.14 17.96 -5.77
CA HIS A 63 -19.61 17.87 -5.61
C HIS A 63 -20.32 18.95 -4.75
N PRO A 64 -21.68 18.97 -4.79
CA PRO A 64 -22.41 18.52 -3.61
C PRO A 64 -23.60 17.59 -3.94
N ASN A 65 -23.55 16.33 -3.48
CA ASN A 65 -24.42 15.79 -2.41
C ASN A 65 -24.53 14.24 -2.48
N PRO A 66 -24.07 13.48 -1.47
CA PRO A 66 -24.38 12.05 -1.32
C PRO A 66 -25.87 11.77 -1.00
N GLN A 67 -26.71 12.81 -0.92
CA GLN A 67 -28.14 12.73 -0.61
C GLN A 67 -29.12 13.24 -1.69
N ARG A 68 -28.77 13.31 -2.97
CA ARG A 68 -29.83 13.38 -4.01
C ARG A 68 -30.39 11.99 -4.32
N ASN A 69 -31.29 11.55 -3.44
CA ASN A 69 -32.22 10.47 -3.72
C ASN A 69 -33.14 10.82 -4.92
N LYS A 70 -32.79 10.35 -6.13
CA LYS A 70 -33.67 9.96 -7.28
C LYS A 70 -34.66 11.03 -7.83
N PRO A 71 -35.45 10.84 -8.93
CA PRO A 71 -35.51 9.83 -10.02
C PRO A 71 -35.35 10.45 -11.44
N ASN A 72 -34.94 9.70 -12.48
CA ASN A 72 -35.84 9.17 -13.52
C ASN A 72 -35.05 8.22 -14.44
N GLY A 73 -35.27 6.92 -14.34
CA GLY A 73 -34.92 5.94 -15.39
C GLY A 73 -33.73 5.02 -15.16
N ALA A 74 -32.77 5.36 -14.29
CA ALA A 74 -31.63 4.47 -14.02
C ALA A 74 -32.03 3.27 -13.10
N PRO A 75 -31.52 2.05 -13.34
CA PRO A 75 -31.84 0.88 -12.52
C PRO A 75 -31.52 1.13 -11.05
N SER A 76 -32.50 0.87 -10.19
CA SER A 76 -32.41 1.06 -8.75
C SER A 76 -31.47 0.06 -8.08
N GLY A 77 -30.20 0.44 -7.95
CA GLY A 77 -29.23 -0.17 -7.05
C GLY A 77 -28.06 0.78 -6.97
N GLY A 78 -27.97 1.61 -5.93
CA GLY A 78 -26.84 2.52 -5.77
C GLY A 78 -25.56 1.70 -5.75
N VAL A 79 -24.68 1.92 -6.72
CA VAL A 79 -23.38 1.26 -6.78
C VAL A 79 -22.58 1.77 -5.59
N ALA A 80 -22.10 0.86 -4.75
CA ALA A 80 -21.20 1.25 -3.68
C ALA A 80 -19.92 1.81 -4.30
N ALA A 81 -19.56 3.03 -3.92
CA ALA A 81 -18.32 3.65 -4.35
C ALA A 81 -17.12 2.73 -4.04
N PHE A 82 -16.23 2.55 -5.02
CA PHE A 82 -15.20 1.53 -5.00
C PHE A 82 -13.89 1.94 -5.68
N LEU A 83 -13.81 3.13 -6.27
CA LEU A 83 -12.58 3.57 -6.93
C LEU A 83 -11.73 4.48 -6.02
N THR A 84 -10.41 4.38 -6.19
CA THR A 84 -9.40 5.38 -5.81
C THR A 84 -8.64 5.82 -7.04
N ARG A 85 -7.93 6.94 -6.91
CA ARG A 85 -7.08 7.50 -7.97
C ARG A 85 -6.08 6.45 -8.49
N PRO A 86 -5.93 6.31 -9.81
CA PRO A 86 -5.03 5.34 -10.42
C PRO A 86 -3.58 5.84 -10.54
N TYR A 87 -3.19 6.82 -9.74
CA TYR A 87 -1.88 7.45 -9.74
C TYR A 87 -1.67 8.20 -8.42
N TRP A 88 -0.42 8.50 -8.11
CA TRP A 88 -0.07 9.32 -6.95
C TRP A 88 -0.16 10.79 -7.30
N HIS A 89 -0.51 11.62 -6.31
CA HIS A 89 -0.51 13.08 -6.46
C HIS A 89 -1.59 13.63 -7.39
N ARG A 90 -1.74 14.95 -7.31
CA ARG A 90 -2.65 15.72 -8.13
C ARG A 90 -2.03 15.93 -9.51
N HIS A 91 -2.77 15.58 -10.54
CA HIS A 91 -2.41 15.85 -11.92
C HIS A 91 -3.44 16.76 -12.58
N VAL A 92 -3.03 17.37 -13.68
CA VAL A 92 -3.92 18.15 -14.54
C VAL A 92 -4.71 17.17 -15.41
N VAL A 93 -6.02 17.35 -15.46
CA VAL A 93 -6.83 16.73 -16.50
C VAL A 93 -6.67 17.49 -17.79
N THR A 94 -6.31 16.78 -18.86
CA THR A 94 -6.13 17.32 -20.21
C THR A 94 -7.34 17.07 -21.11
N SER A 95 -8.13 16.03 -20.83
CA SER A 95 -9.42 15.77 -21.49
C SER A 95 -10.41 15.18 -20.50
N VAL A 96 -11.66 15.60 -20.56
CA VAL A 96 -12.76 15.13 -19.69
C VAL A 96 -13.61 14.08 -20.39
N PHE A 97 -14.43 13.37 -19.63
CA PHE A 97 -15.51 12.54 -20.16
C PHE A 97 -16.60 13.44 -20.77
N ASP A 98 -17.07 13.12 -21.97
CA ASP A 98 -18.11 13.88 -22.65
C ASP A 98 -19.50 13.31 -22.35
N HIS A 99 -20.22 13.92 -21.41
CA HIS A 99 -21.57 13.49 -21.05
C HIS A 99 -22.58 13.60 -22.19
N CYS A 100 -22.30 14.38 -23.24
CA CYS A 100 -23.24 14.50 -24.34
C CYS A 100 -23.16 13.32 -25.30
N ASN A 101 -21.97 12.77 -25.52
CA ASN A 101 -21.76 11.70 -26.48
C ASN A 101 -20.43 10.95 -26.28
N PRO A 102 -20.27 10.11 -25.24
CA PRO A 102 -18.99 9.46 -24.90
C PRO A 102 -18.72 8.20 -25.75
N ASP A 103 -18.71 8.36 -27.08
CA ASP A 103 -18.56 7.27 -28.06
C ASP A 103 -17.52 7.55 -29.17
N TYR A 104 -16.78 8.65 -29.01
CA TYR A 104 -15.74 9.16 -29.89
C TYR A 104 -16.15 9.68 -31.26
N SER A 105 -17.44 9.66 -31.55
CA SER A 105 -17.99 10.40 -32.68
C SER A 105 -17.96 11.90 -32.38
N VAL A 106 -17.91 12.70 -33.45
CA VAL A 106 -17.84 14.17 -33.38
C VAL A 106 -19.21 14.71 -33.70
N ASP A 107 -19.86 15.33 -32.73
CA ASP A 107 -21.15 16.00 -32.93
C ASP A 107 -21.03 17.54 -32.83
N GLY A 108 -19.82 18.04 -32.54
CA GLY A 108 -19.53 19.45 -32.40
C GLY A 108 -19.90 20.02 -31.03
N ARG A 109 -20.12 19.17 -30.02
CA ARG A 109 -20.60 19.52 -28.68
C ARG A 109 -19.88 18.70 -27.61
N ILE A 110 -19.46 19.34 -26.53
CA ILE A 110 -18.84 18.67 -25.36
C ILE A 110 -19.59 19.08 -24.11
N CYS A 111 -19.97 18.11 -23.29
CA CYS A 111 -20.63 18.36 -22.02
C CYS A 111 -19.77 17.83 -20.87
N ASP A 112 -19.24 18.74 -20.06
CA ASP A 112 -18.42 18.35 -18.92
C ASP A 112 -19.28 17.95 -17.70
N THR A 113 -18.60 17.38 -16.70
CA THR A 113 -19.20 16.94 -15.44
C THR A 113 -19.97 18.06 -14.70
N ASP A 114 -19.58 19.33 -14.88
CA ASP A 114 -20.21 20.48 -14.22
C ASP A 114 -21.43 21.01 -14.98
N GLY A 115 -21.77 20.39 -16.12
CA GLY A 115 -22.85 20.79 -17.02
C GLY A 115 -22.51 21.96 -17.94
N ASN A 116 -21.23 22.33 -18.05
CA ASN A 116 -20.80 23.30 -19.06
C ASN A 116 -20.85 22.64 -20.44
N VAL A 117 -21.26 23.41 -21.44
CA VAL A 117 -21.37 22.95 -22.82
C VAL A 117 -20.44 23.77 -23.71
N ALA A 118 -19.40 23.13 -24.24
CA ALA A 118 -18.55 23.72 -25.26
C ALA A 118 -19.04 23.32 -26.66
N LEU A 119 -19.00 24.26 -27.61
CA LEU A 119 -19.53 24.06 -28.96
C LEU A 119 -18.48 24.41 -30.00
N SER A 120 -18.37 23.59 -31.03
CA SER A 120 -17.52 23.88 -32.20
C SER A 120 -17.80 25.26 -32.82
N SER A 121 -19.05 25.74 -32.76
CA SER A 121 -19.46 27.06 -33.23
C SER A 121 -18.84 28.23 -32.45
N ASN A 122 -18.36 27.99 -31.22
CA ASN A 122 -17.67 29.00 -30.41
C ASN A 122 -16.19 29.14 -30.82
N GLY A 123 -15.68 28.19 -31.59
CA GLY A 123 -14.29 28.10 -32.02
C GLY A 123 -13.66 26.81 -31.52
N SER A 124 -12.85 26.19 -32.38
CA SER A 124 -12.02 25.04 -32.04
C SER A 124 -10.61 25.48 -31.68
N ASP A 125 -9.96 24.73 -30.79
CA ASP A 125 -8.56 24.99 -30.44
C ASP A 125 -7.65 24.82 -31.67
N PRO A 126 -6.74 25.77 -31.94
CA PRO A 126 -5.85 25.70 -33.11
C PRO A 126 -4.86 24.53 -33.10
N THR A 127 -4.55 23.99 -31.91
CA THR A 127 -3.61 22.89 -31.69
C THR A 127 -4.30 21.53 -31.60
N PHE A 128 -5.61 21.52 -31.34
CA PHE A 128 -6.41 20.30 -31.29
C PHE A 128 -7.87 20.54 -31.71
N SER A 129 -8.20 20.15 -32.95
CA SER A 129 -9.47 20.47 -33.62
C SER A 129 -10.76 19.94 -32.96
N ARG A 130 -10.64 19.07 -31.96
CA ARG A 130 -11.77 18.47 -31.23
C ARG A 130 -11.89 18.98 -29.79
N GLY A 131 -11.22 20.09 -29.49
CA GLY A 131 -11.50 20.90 -28.31
C GLY A 131 -12.19 22.17 -28.69
N TYR A 132 -13.19 22.56 -27.90
CA TYR A 132 -14.09 23.67 -28.22
C TYR A 132 -14.12 24.69 -27.10
N ALA A 133 -14.20 25.96 -27.47
CA ALA A 133 -14.29 27.05 -26.52
C ALA A 133 -15.66 27.06 -25.83
N LEU A 134 -15.67 27.35 -24.53
CA LEU A 134 -16.91 27.60 -23.80
C LEU A 134 -17.58 28.89 -24.30
N HIS A 135 -16.79 29.91 -24.60
CA HIS A 135 -17.29 31.20 -25.09
C HIS A 135 -16.77 31.54 -26.49
N PRO A 136 -17.62 32.13 -27.38
CA PRO A 136 -17.20 32.51 -28.72
C PRO A 136 -15.93 33.38 -28.73
N GLY A 137 -14.88 32.88 -29.40
CA GLY A 137 -13.60 33.59 -29.55
C GLY A 137 -12.75 33.67 -28.29
N ALA A 138 -13.10 32.94 -27.23
CA ALA A 138 -12.28 32.81 -26.02
C ALA A 138 -11.28 31.64 -26.14
N GLY A 139 -10.28 31.62 -25.25
CA GLY A 139 -9.27 30.56 -25.16
C GLY A 139 -9.59 29.50 -24.10
N ASP A 140 -10.84 29.38 -23.68
CA ASP A 140 -11.32 28.52 -22.59
C ASP A 140 -11.84 27.18 -23.10
N TYR A 141 -10.94 26.42 -23.72
CA TYR A 141 -11.28 25.17 -24.39
C TYR A 141 -11.56 24.03 -23.41
N ILE A 142 -12.57 23.22 -23.73
CA ILE A 142 -12.80 21.89 -23.17
C ILE A 142 -12.43 20.86 -24.23
N TYR A 143 -11.78 19.80 -23.80
CA TYR A 143 -11.44 18.62 -24.59
C TYR A 143 -12.11 17.43 -23.90
N TYR A 144 -12.70 16.47 -24.59
CA TYR A 144 -12.62 16.17 -26.01
C TYR A 144 -14.01 15.69 -26.49
N ASP A 145 -14.58 16.30 -27.53
CA ASP A 145 -15.79 15.83 -28.28
C ASP A 145 -15.74 14.34 -28.59
N GLY A 146 -16.61 13.60 -27.92
CA GLY A 146 -16.69 12.16 -28.04
C GLY A 146 -16.00 11.37 -26.92
N HIS A 147 -15.25 12.01 -26.02
CA HIS A 147 -14.31 11.28 -25.16
C HIS A 147 -15.02 10.43 -24.10
N ASN A 148 -14.69 9.14 -24.04
CA ASN A 148 -15.34 8.16 -23.16
C ASN A 148 -14.59 7.90 -21.83
N GLY A 149 -13.62 8.74 -21.49
CA GLY A 149 -12.78 8.58 -20.32
C GLY A 149 -12.19 9.90 -19.85
N TRP A 150 -11.12 9.81 -19.07
CA TRP A 150 -10.38 10.97 -18.55
C TRP A 150 -8.91 10.84 -18.93
N ASP A 151 -8.36 11.90 -19.54
CA ASP A 151 -6.94 11.98 -19.85
C ASP A 151 -6.26 12.82 -18.79
N VAL A 152 -5.24 12.24 -18.17
CA VAL A 152 -4.53 12.84 -17.05
C VAL A 152 -3.04 12.96 -17.38
N ALA A 153 -2.48 14.16 -17.19
CA ALA A 153 -1.11 14.48 -17.54
C ALA A 153 -0.09 13.74 -16.63
N LEU A 154 0.27 12.52 -17.02
CA LEU A 154 1.30 11.69 -16.39
C LEU A 154 2.44 11.43 -17.37
N ASN A 155 3.66 11.82 -17.00
CA ASN A 155 4.81 11.72 -17.90
C ASN A 155 5.75 10.58 -17.52
N TYR A 156 5.45 9.37 -18.01
CA TYR A 156 6.18 8.13 -17.67
C TYR A 156 6.20 7.86 -16.15
N GLU A 157 5.04 7.99 -15.53
CA GLU A 157 4.86 7.89 -14.08
C GLU A 157 4.16 6.58 -13.69
N PRO A 158 4.32 6.11 -12.44
CA PRO A 158 3.60 4.94 -11.95
C PRO A 158 2.08 5.05 -12.11
N VAL A 159 1.48 4.02 -12.71
CA VAL A 159 0.01 3.85 -12.81
C VAL A 159 -0.41 2.74 -11.86
N LEU A 160 -1.46 2.98 -11.09
CA LEU A 160 -1.97 2.14 -10.01
C LEU A 160 -3.35 1.60 -10.37
N ALA A 161 -3.69 0.41 -9.88
CA ALA A 161 -5.06 -0.10 -9.97
C ALA A 161 -6.01 0.76 -9.12
N ALA A 162 -7.05 1.32 -9.74
CA ALA A 162 -8.07 2.13 -9.07
C ALA A 162 -8.94 1.34 -8.09
N ALA A 163 -9.04 0.02 -8.29
CA ALA A 163 -9.71 -0.91 -7.38
C ALA A 163 -9.18 -2.34 -7.58
N ASP A 164 -9.49 -3.20 -6.63
CA ASP A 164 -9.25 -4.64 -6.72
C ASP A 164 -9.90 -5.23 -7.95
N GLY A 165 -9.25 -6.19 -8.60
CA GLY A 165 -9.88 -6.90 -9.69
C GLY A 165 -8.95 -7.86 -10.42
N THR A 166 -9.48 -8.46 -11.47
CA THR A 166 -8.74 -9.38 -12.35
C THR A 166 -8.42 -8.67 -13.65
N VAL A 167 -7.14 -8.68 -14.01
CA VAL A 167 -6.66 -8.15 -15.30
C VAL A 167 -7.25 -9.00 -16.42
N THR A 168 -8.11 -8.42 -17.24
CA THR A 168 -8.75 -9.06 -18.40
C THR A 168 -8.10 -8.64 -19.73
N GLU A 169 -7.19 -7.68 -19.69
CA GLU A 169 -6.33 -7.26 -20.80
C GLU A 169 -5.03 -6.69 -20.24
N ALA A 170 -3.90 -7.06 -20.85
CA ALA A 170 -2.57 -6.49 -20.58
C ALA A 170 -1.73 -6.66 -21.84
N ALA A 171 -2.03 -5.86 -22.87
CA ALA A 171 -1.52 -6.04 -24.21
C ALA A 171 -1.57 -4.74 -25.01
N TRP A 172 -1.13 -4.81 -26.28
CA TRP A 172 -1.37 -3.75 -27.25
C TRP A 172 -2.84 -3.77 -27.71
N ASP A 173 -3.48 -2.61 -27.69
CA ASP A 173 -4.84 -2.35 -28.17
C ASP A 173 -4.77 -1.24 -29.25
N ASP A 174 -5.52 -1.44 -30.34
CA ASP A 174 -5.49 -0.54 -31.49
C ASP A 174 -6.15 0.80 -31.14
N GLY A 175 -5.33 1.86 -31.08
CA GLY A 175 -5.75 3.20 -30.68
C GLY A 175 -5.34 3.54 -29.25
N PHE A 176 -5.52 2.62 -28.31
CA PHE A 176 -5.10 2.81 -26.91
C PHE A 176 -3.63 2.52 -26.62
N GLY A 177 -2.92 1.87 -27.56
CA GLY A 177 -1.52 1.50 -27.36
C GLY A 177 -1.37 0.36 -26.35
N ILE A 178 -0.35 0.42 -25.51
CA ILE A 178 -0.23 -0.54 -24.40
C ILE A 178 -1.35 -0.22 -23.40
N SER A 179 -2.24 -1.18 -23.17
CA SER A 179 -3.42 -1.00 -22.32
C SER A 179 -3.59 -2.15 -21.33
N ILE A 180 -4.22 -1.81 -20.20
CA ILE A 180 -4.68 -2.73 -19.17
C ILE A 180 -6.18 -2.55 -19.00
N LEU A 181 -6.90 -3.65 -18.88
CA LEU A 181 -8.30 -3.70 -18.45
C LEU A 181 -8.40 -4.54 -17.18
N ILE A 182 -9.08 -4.02 -16.17
CA ILE A 182 -9.32 -4.73 -14.90
C ILE A 182 -10.83 -4.87 -14.70
N ASP A 183 -11.32 -6.11 -14.61
CA ASP A 183 -12.68 -6.42 -14.14
C ASP A 183 -12.70 -6.49 -12.61
N HIS A 184 -13.54 -5.66 -11.99
CA HIS A 184 -13.62 -5.53 -10.54
C HIS A 184 -14.59 -6.52 -9.89
N GLY A 185 -15.28 -7.36 -10.66
CA GLY A 185 -16.21 -8.37 -10.16
C GLY A 185 -17.52 -7.81 -9.59
N ASN A 186 -17.69 -6.48 -9.60
CA ASN A 186 -18.92 -5.77 -9.21
C ASN A 186 -19.77 -5.33 -10.42
N GLY A 187 -19.45 -5.83 -11.61
CA GLY A 187 -20.13 -5.46 -12.87
C GLY A 187 -19.49 -4.29 -13.61
N PHE A 188 -18.38 -3.75 -13.10
CA PHE A 188 -17.62 -2.66 -13.72
C PHE A 188 -16.18 -3.06 -14.04
N SER A 189 -15.62 -2.42 -15.08
CA SER A 189 -14.20 -2.55 -15.43
C SER A 189 -13.54 -1.18 -15.59
N THR A 190 -12.26 -1.08 -15.22
CA THR A 190 -11.44 0.10 -15.50
C THR A 190 -10.41 -0.18 -16.59
N ARG A 191 -10.17 0.81 -17.46
CA ARG A 191 -9.14 0.78 -18.50
C ARG A 191 -8.03 1.80 -18.19
N TYR A 192 -6.79 1.41 -18.48
CA TYR A 192 -5.57 2.22 -18.32
C TYR A 192 -4.80 2.14 -19.63
N SER A 193 -4.63 3.25 -20.33
CA SER A 193 -4.10 3.25 -21.70
C SER A 193 -2.96 4.23 -21.92
N HIS A 194 -2.39 4.17 -23.12
CA HIS A 194 -1.20 4.89 -23.56
C HIS A 194 0.05 4.57 -22.74
N LEU A 195 0.09 3.39 -22.12
CA LEU A 195 1.16 2.99 -21.21
C LEU A 195 2.49 2.82 -21.94
N SER A 196 3.61 2.94 -21.23
CA SER A 196 4.94 2.63 -21.78
C SER A 196 5.43 1.24 -21.38
N GLN A 197 4.96 0.74 -20.23
CA GLN A 197 5.40 -0.52 -19.66
C GLN A 197 4.27 -1.17 -18.85
N LEU A 198 4.06 -2.47 -19.07
CA LEU A 198 3.21 -3.32 -18.23
C LEU A 198 4.03 -3.86 -17.04
N GLN A 199 3.42 -3.89 -15.85
CA GLN A 199 3.94 -4.59 -14.67
C GLN A 199 3.04 -5.74 -14.22
N VAL A 200 1.97 -6.00 -14.97
CA VAL A 200 1.02 -7.07 -14.73
C VAL A 200 0.78 -7.88 -16.00
N SER A 201 0.22 -9.08 -15.83
CA SER A 201 -0.12 -10.00 -16.93
C SER A 201 -1.61 -10.28 -16.99
N LEU A 202 -2.10 -10.74 -18.15
CA LEU A 202 -3.47 -11.23 -18.32
C LEU A 202 -3.81 -12.26 -17.23
N ALA A 203 -5.05 -12.19 -16.73
CA ALA A 203 -5.61 -12.99 -15.64
C ALA A 203 -4.97 -12.77 -14.25
N GLN A 204 -4.02 -11.86 -14.10
CA GLN A 204 -3.46 -11.51 -12.80
C GLN A 204 -4.52 -10.79 -11.94
N HIS A 205 -4.68 -11.24 -10.70
CA HIS A 205 -5.44 -10.47 -9.71
C HIS A 205 -4.56 -9.34 -9.16
N VAL A 206 -5.11 -8.13 -9.09
CA VAL A 206 -4.42 -6.94 -8.58
C VAL A 206 -5.22 -6.31 -7.46
N GLY A 207 -4.53 -5.75 -6.48
CA GLY A 207 -5.16 -4.98 -5.40
C GLY A 207 -5.20 -3.50 -5.72
N ARG A 208 -6.18 -2.78 -5.17
CA ARG A 208 -6.26 -1.32 -5.23
C ARG A 208 -4.94 -0.68 -4.77
N GLY A 209 -4.46 0.30 -5.53
CA GLY A 209 -3.20 0.98 -5.26
C GLY A 209 -1.94 0.20 -5.63
N GLN A 210 -2.07 -1.06 -6.08
CA GLN A 210 -0.94 -1.79 -6.64
C GLN A 210 -0.49 -1.11 -7.94
N GLN A 211 0.81 -0.90 -8.10
CA GLN A 211 1.35 -0.44 -9.37
C GLN A 211 1.18 -1.52 -10.43
N ILE A 212 0.56 -1.14 -11.55
CA ILE A 212 0.21 -2.04 -12.64
C ILE A 212 0.96 -1.71 -13.93
N ALA A 213 1.45 -0.48 -14.06
CA ALA A 213 2.14 -0.01 -15.26
C ALA A 213 2.96 1.27 -15.00
N ILE A 214 3.63 1.73 -16.06
CA ILE A 214 4.14 3.10 -16.20
C ILE A 214 3.34 3.78 -17.32
N SER A 215 2.88 5.01 -17.10
CA SER A 215 2.21 5.82 -18.12
C SER A 215 3.15 6.05 -19.32
N GLY A 216 2.64 6.59 -20.42
CA GLY A 216 3.48 6.74 -21.60
C GLY A 216 2.80 7.47 -22.73
N ASN A 217 3.28 7.18 -23.94
CA ASN A 217 2.82 7.80 -25.17
C ASN A 217 2.73 6.76 -26.30
N THR A 218 2.02 5.66 -26.05
CA THR A 218 1.80 4.61 -27.05
C THR A 218 0.39 4.70 -27.65
N GLY A 219 0.16 4.05 -28.80
CA GLY A 219 -1.11 4.14 -29.51
C GLY A 219 -1.33 5.49 -30.18
N ASN A 220 -2.59 5.88 -30.35
CA ASN A 220 -2.98 7.19 -30.83
C ASN A 220 -2.83 8.18 -29.69
N SER A 221 -1.65 8.76 -29.51
CA SER A 221 -1.42 9.76 -28.46
C SER A 221 -0.47 10.84 -28.97
N THR A 222 -0.74 12.11 -28.65
CA THR A 222 0.10 13.24 -29.07
C THR A 222 1.12 13.66 -28.01
N GLY A 223 1.03 13.11 -26.79
CA GLY A 223 1.97 13.35 -25.71
C GLY A 223 1.77 12.41 -24.51
N PRO A 224 2.76 12.28 -23.62
CA PRO A 224 2.67 11.37 -22.48
C PRO A 224 1.50 11.70 -21.54
N HIS A 225 0.61 10.74 -21.31
CA HIS A 225 -0.53 10.85 -20.38
C HIS A 225 -1.06 9.47 -19.98
N LEU A 226 -2.03 9.43 -19.06
CA LEU A 226 -2.85 8.26 -18.77
C LEU A 226 -4.28 8.54 -19.25
N HIS A 227 -4.80 7.69 -20.12
CA HIS A 227 -6.24 7.61 -20.34
C HIS A 227 -6.84 6.60 -19.34
N PHE A 228 -7.80 7.05 -18.56
CA PHE A 228 -8.52 6.27 -17.56
C PHE A 228 -10.02 6.21 -17.88
N GLY A 229 -10.54 5.01 -18.14
CA GLY A 229 -11.95 4.79 -18.46
C GLY A 229 -12.63 3.85 -17.48
N LEU A 230 -13.95 4.01 -17.31
CA LEU A 230 -14.81 3.15 -16.49
C LEU A 230 -15.99 2.64 -17.33
N TYR A 231 -16.25 1.33 -17.28
CA TYR A 231 -17.20 0.66 -18.16
C TYR A 231 -18.15 -0.26 -17.41
N ILE A 232 -19.40 -0.32 -17.86
CA ILE A 232 -20.38 -1.33 -17.43
C ILE A 232 -20.11 -2.62 -18.21
N ASN A 233 -19.77 -3.72 -17.53
CA ASN A 233 -19.35 -4.98 -18.17
C ASN A 233 -20.42 -5.57 -19.09
N SER A 234 -21.70 -5.43 -18.73
CA SER A 234 -22.81 -6.07 -19.46
C SER A 234 -23.10 -5.44 -20.83
N SER A 235 -22.78 -4.16 -21.00
CA SER A 235 -23.12 -3.39 -22.20
C SER A 235 -21.91 -2.73 -22.86
N TRP A 236 -20.74 -2.78 -22.20
CA TRP A 236 -19.55 -2.03 -22.61
C TRP A 236 -19.77 -0.51 -22.72
N THR A 237 -20.77 -0.01 -21.99
CA THR A 237 -21.08 1.42 -21.93
C THR A 237 -20.10 2.11 -21.00
N ALA A 238 -19.40 3.14 -21.50
CA ALA A 238 -18.54 4.00 -20.70
C ALA A 238 -19.39 4.88 -19.79
N ILE A 239 -18.89 5.19 -18.59
CA ILE A 239 -19.54 6.07 -17.61
C ILE A 239 -18.50 6.98 -16.97
N ASP A 240 -18.94 8.14 -16.47
CA ASP A 240 -18.04 9.05 -15.77
C ASP A 240 -17.82 8.57 -14.32
N PRO A 241 -16.59 8.23 -13.89
CA PRO A 241 -16.35 7.90 -12.49
C PRO A 241 -16.66 9.05 -11.52
N TYR A 242 -16.70 10.30 -11.99
CA TYR A 242 -17.06 11.49 -11.20
C TYR A 242 -18.57 11.75 -11.17
N GLY A 243 -19.35 11.21 -12.10
CA GLY A 243 -20.78 11.45 -12.23
C GLY A 243 -21.16 12.89 -12.64
N TYR A 244 -22.38 13.09 -13.11
CA TYR A 244 -22.85 14.42 -13.52
C TYR A 244 -23.30 15.32 -12.37
N ASN A 245 -22.72 16.53 -12.28
CA ASN A 245 -23.06 17.58 -11.31
C ASN A 245 -23.75 18.81 -11.93
N GLY A 246 -23.97 18.82 -13.25
CA GLY A 246 -24.60 19.93 -13.95
C GLY A 246 -26.08 20.15 -13.62
N PRO A 247 -26.64 21.31 -13.99
CA PRO A 247 -28.07 21.57 -13.83
C PRO A 247 -28.89 20.65 -14.73
N GLY A 248 -29.96 20.07 -14.19
CA GLY A 248 -30.92 19.24 -14.95
C GLY A 248 -30.67 17.75 -14.82
N ALA A 249 -31.16 16.97 -15.78
CA ALA A 249 -30.90 15.55 -15.88
C ALA A 249 -29.54 15.33 -16.54
N ASP A 250 -28.85 14.25 -16.14
CA ASP A 250 -27.63 13.81 -16.80
C ASP A 250 -27.91 13.55 -18.30
N PRO A 251 -27.19 14.22 -19.22
CA PRO A 251 -27.29 13.93 -20.65
C PRO A 251 -26.89 12.49 -21.00
N TRP A 252 -26.08 11.84 -20.14
CA TRP A 252 -25.69 10.44 -20.25
C TRP A 252 -26.45 9.56 -19.23
N PRO A 253 -27.62 9.02 -19.58
CA PRO A 253 -28.49 8.34 -18.61
C PRO A 253 -27.95 7.00 -18.09
N ALA A 254 -26.85 6.48 -18.69
CA ALA A 254 -26.19 5.27 -18.24
C ALA A 254 -25.25 5.52 -17.05
N ASP A 255 -24.91 6.78 -16.76
CA ASP A 255 -24.12 7.14 -15.60
C ASP A 255 -24.85 6.74 -14.31
N VAL A 256 -24.08 6.18 -13.39
CA VAL A 256 -24.55 5.70 -12.09
C VAL A 256 -24.25 6.68 -10.96
N GLY A 257 -23.61 7.81 -11.29
CA GLY A 257 -23.14 8.82 -10.36
C GLY A 257 -21.73 8.55 -9.86
N ASP A 258 -21.30 9.37 -8.92
CA ASP A 258 -19.98 9.30 -8.30
C ASP A 258 -19.69 7.95 -7.62
N VAL A 259 -18.62 7.30 -8.07
CA VAL A 259 -18.18 5.98 -7.58
C VAL A 259 -16.83 6.04 -6.84
N TRP A 260 -16.35 7.22 -6.49
CA TRP A 260 -15.16 7.40 -5.67
C TRP A 260 -15.47 7.21 -4.19
N ILE A 261 -14.64 6.46 -3.46
CA ILE A 261 -14.95 5.97 -2.08
C ILE A 261 -15.30 7.08 -1.08
N THR A 262 -14.84 8.31 -1.29
CA THR A 262 -15.14 9.47 -0.43
C THR A 262 -15.98 10.54 -1.12
N GLY A 263 -16.55 10.21 -2.27
CA GLY A 263 -17.13 11.15 -3.20
C GLY A 263 -16.13 12.16 -3.78
N ASN A 264 -14.88 11.73 -3.98
CA ASN A 264 -13.78 12.42 -4.70
C ASN A 264 -12.64 11.41 -4.95
N PRO A 265 -11.82 11.53 -6.03
CA PRO A 265 -10.70 10.65 -6.26
C PRO A 265 -9.61 10.85 -5.21
N GLN A 266 -9.44 9.85 -4.36
CA GLN A 266 -8.43 9.81 -3.31
C GLN A 266 -7.24 8.99 -3.74
N ASP A 267 -6.06 9.37 -3.26
CA ASP A 267 -4.91 8.47 -3.37
C ASP A 267 -5.29 7.12 -2.71
N PRO A 268 -4.82 5.98 -3.25
CA PRO A 268 -5.19 4.66 -2.73
C PRO A 268 -4.88 4.45 -1.24
N GLY A 269 -4.06 5.33 -0.64
CA GLY A 269 -3.68 5.33 0.77
C GLY A 269 -4.48 6.25 1.71
N SER A 270 -5.38 7.12 1.24
CA SER A 270 -6.00 8.11 2.15
C SER A 270 -7.33 7.69 2.77
N THR A 271 -8.08 6.72 2.23
CA THR A 271 -9.44 6.39 2.74
C THR A 271 -9.98 4.99 2.41
N ASN A 272 -9.15 3.94 2.29
CA ASN A 272 -9.66 2.62 1.92
C ASN A 272 -10.19 1.77 3.11
N PRO A 273 -11.51 1.45 3.21
CA PRO A 273 -12.04 0.48 4.17
C PRO A 273 -12.00 -0.98 3.70
N PHE A 274 -11.63 -1.29 2.44
CA PHE A 274 -11.56 -2.66 1.92
C PHE A 274 -10.43 -2.84 0.90
N ALA A 275 -9.43 -3.62 1.30
CA ALA A 275 -8.29 -4.16 0.53
C ALA A 275 -7.13 -3.21 0.22
N PHE A 276 -6.12 -3.31 1.07
CA PHE A 276 -4.74 -2.95 0.79
C PHE A 276 -4.24 -3.77 -0.41
N GLY A 277 -3.35 -3.19 -1.22
CA GLY A 277 -2.51 -3.95 -2.17
C GLY A 277 -1.86 -5.17 -1.49
N PRO A 278 -1.23 -6.10 -2.25
CA PRO A 278 -0.65 -7.31 -1.68
C PRO A 278 0.09 -6.91 -0.42
N ALA A 279 -0.34 -7.39 0.75
CA ALA A 279 0.23 -6.90 2.00
C ALA A 279 1.74 -7.16 1.95
N THR A 280 2.51 -6.13 1.58
CA THR A 280 3.97 -6.09 1.62
C THR A 280 4.37 -5.82 3.06
N GLY A 281 3.62 -6.40 4.00
CA GLY A 281 3.74 -6.15 5.40
C GLY A 281 5.18 -6.38 5.77
N SER A 282 5.79 -5.30 6.22
CA SER A 282 7.13 -5.27 6.76
C SER A 282 7.29 -6.46 7.72
N PRO A 283 8.35 -7.28 7.56
CA PRO A 283 8.51 -8.50 8.33
C PRO A 283 8.51 -8.19 9.83
N SER A 284 7.96 -9.05 10.67
CA SER A 284 8.15 -8.89 12.11
C SER A 284 9.40 -9.64 12.56
N LEU A 285 10.09 -9.10 13.55
CA LEU A 285 11.30 -9.69 14.12
C LEU A 285 11.03 -10.04 15.58
N LEU A 286 11.44 -11.23 15.99
CA LEU A 286 11.49 -11.65 17.38
C LEU A 286 12.94 -11.99 17.74
N VAL A 287 13.42 -11.41 18.83
CA VAL A 287 14.67 -11.83 19.46
C VAL A 287 14.30 -12.80 20.57
N ASN A 288 14.57 -14.08 20.38
CA ASN A 288 14.24 -15.11 21.34
C ASN A 288 15.12 -14.97 22.62
N PRO A 289 14.73 -15.54 23.77
CA PRO A 289 15.43 -15.33 25.03
C PRO A 289 16.92 -15.76 25.04
N ASP A 290 17.27 -16.75 24.24
CA ASP A 290 18.65 -17.22 24.00
C ASP A 290 19.43 -16.35 23.00
N GLY A 291 18.81 -15.28 22.50
CA GLY A 291 19.43 -14.18 21.78
C GLY A 291 19.47 -14.34 20.27
N HIS A 292 18.96 -15.43 19.73
CA HIS A 292 18.88 -15.59 18.28
C HIS A 292 17.70 -14.81 17.70
N LEU A 293 17.87 -14.38 16.45
CA LEU A 293 16.85 -13.66 15.71
C LEU A 293 15.95 -14.63 14.93
N GLU A 294 14.65 -14.38 14.95
CA GLU A 294 13.63 -15.05 14.15
C GLU A 294 12.82 -13.99 13.39
N ALA A 295 12.74 -14.13 12.08
CA ALA A 295 11.99 -13.26 11.20
C ALA A 295 10.72 -13.96 10.74
N PHE A 296 9.62 -13.21 10.70
CA PHE A 296 8.31 -13.70 10.31
C PHE A 296 7.79 -12.84 9.17
N GLY A 297 7.10 -13.49 8.24
CA GLY A 297 6.50 -12.84 7.09
C GLY A 297 5.15 -13.45 6.77
N ARG A 298 4.40 -12.73 5.94
CA ARG A 298 3.21 -13.24 5.27
C ARG A 298 3.60 -13.54 3.84
N SER A 299 3.48 -14.81 3.44
CA SER A 299 3.69 -15.21 2.05
C SER A 299 2.59 -14.66 1.13
N GLN A 300 2.81 -14.71 -0.19
CA GLN A 300 1.80 -14.35 -1.19
C GLN A 300 0.48 -15.14 -1.03
N SER A 301 0.55 -16.37 -0.52
CA SER A 301 -0.63 -17.20 -0.26
C SER A 301 -1.46 -16.78 0.98
N GLY A 302 -0.95 -15.82 1.75
CA GLY A 302 -1.51 -15.42 3.05
C GLY A 302 -1.10 -16.32 4.21
N ALA A 303 -0.26 -17.33 4.00
CA ALA A 303 0.30 -18.12 5.09
C ALA A 303 1.37 -17.33 5.85
N ILE A 304 1.41 -17.48 7.18
CA ILE A 304 2.50 -16.96 8.01
C ILE A 304 3.68 -17.91 7.90
N VAL A 305 4.84 -17.36 7.57
CA VAL A 305 6.09 -18.09 7.44
C VAL A 305 7.14 -17.48 8.35
N HIS A 306 8.14 -18.27 8.72
CA HIS A 306 9.26 -17.80 9.53
C HIS A 306 10.59 -18.41 9.07
N SER A 307 11.66 -17.72 9.41
CA SER A 307 13.05 -18.16 9.25
C SER A 307 13.86 -17.61 10.42
N TRP A 308 14.94 -18.28 10.80
CA TRP A 308 15.71 -17.90 11.98
C TRP A 308 17.22 -17.98 11.77
N GLU A 309 17.97 -17.40 12.71
CA GLU A 309 19.42 -17.46 12.74
C GLU A 309 19.91 -18.92 12.72
N GLY A 310 20.73 -19.25 11.73
CA GLY A 310 21.21 -20.62 11.49
C GLY A 310 20.40 -21.41 10.45
N ALA A 311 19.25 -20.89 10.01
CA ALA A 311 18.42 -21.48 8.94
C ALA A 311 18.01 -20.47 7.84
N TRP A 312 18.67 -19.31 7.78
CA TRP A 312 18.39 -18.27 6.78
C TRP A 312 18.31 -18.79 5.35
N GLY A 313 17.34 -18.29 4.59
CA GLY A 313 17.08 -18.72 3.21
C GLY A 313 16.05 -19.85 3.11
N SER A 314 15.69 -20.50 4.22
CA SER A 314 14.64 -21.52 4.27
C SER A 314 13.45 -21.03 5.09
N TRP A 315 12.38 -20.64 4.40
CA TRP A 315 11.15 -20.17 5.04
C TRP A 315 10.22 -21.34 5.31
N SER A 316 9.91 -21.56 6.59
CA SER A 316 9.01 -22.62 7.05
C SER A 316 7.62 -22.05 7.29
N LEU A 317 6.58 -22.86 7.04
CA LEU A 317 5.23 -22.53 7.47
C LEU A 317 5.19 -22.47 9.00
N LEU A 318 4.75 -21.35 9.55
CA LEU A 318 4.71 -21.14 11.00
C LEU A 318 3.67 -22.04 11.66
N ALA A 319 2.44 -22.02 11.15
CA ALA A 319 1.34 -22.83 11.64
C ALA A 319 0.44 -23.25 10.47
N SER A 320 -0.17 -24.41 10.60
CA SER A 320 -1.19 -24.88 9.64
C SER A 320 -2.59 -24.70 10.20
N GLY A 321 -3.57 -24.56 9.31
CA GLY A 321 -4.97 -24.31 9.66
C GLY A 321 -5.30 -22.81 9.75
N GLY A 322 -6.59 -22.51 9.61
CA GLY A 322 -7.11 -21.13 9.54
C GLY A 322 -7.22 -20.56 8.13
N PRO A 323 -7.78 -19.33 8.00
CA PRO A 323 -7.90 -18.63 6.73
C PRO A 323 -6.54 -18.12 6.24
N ALA A 324 -6.50 -17.57 5.03
CA ALA A 324 -5.38 -16.74 4.62
C ALA A 324 -5.30 -15.49 5.52
N MET A 325 -4.10 -15.12 5.97
CA MET A 325 -3.90 -13.86 6.69
C MET A 325 -4.03 -12.67 5.74
N LEU A 326 -4.64 -11.59 6.23
CA LEU A 326 -4.68 -10.29 5.57
C LEU A 326 -3.43 -9.47 5.87
N THR A 327 -2.94 -9.54 7.11
CA THR A 327 -1.88 -8.65 7.60
C THR A 327 -0.57 -9.39 7.77
N ALA A 328 0.54 -8.65 7.79
CA ALA A 328 1.79 -9.19 8.32
C ALA A 328 1.60 -9.62 9.79
N PRO A 329 2.42 -10.58 10.25
CA PRO A 329 2.45 -10.96 11.64
C PRO A 329 2.96 -9.81 12.53
N ALA A 330 2.56 -9.85 13.79
CA ALA A 330 3.18 -9.12 14.89
C ALA A 330 3.63 -10.11 15.95
N THR A 331 4.71 -9.79 16.64
CA THR A 331 5.42 -10.73 17.52
C THR A 331 5.62 -10.13 18.90
N ALA A 332 5.44 -10.95 19.94
CA ALA A 332 5.77 -10.58 21.32
C ALA A 332 6.34 -11.77 22.10
N LEU A 333 7.12 -11.46 23.15
CA LEU A 333 7.57 -12.45 24.13
C LEU A 333 6.63 -12.45 25.33
N ASN A 334 6.09 -13.62 25.62
CA ASN A 334 5.44 -13.93 26.89
C ASN A 334 6.42 -13.80 28.07
N GLN A 335 5.87 -13.77 29.30
CA GLN A 335 6.69 -13.65 30.52
C GLN A 335 7.64 -14.84 30.70
N ASP A 336 7.25 -16.04 30.24
CA ASP A 336 8.09 -17.25 30.29
C ASP A 336 9.14 -17.33 29.16
N GLY A 337 9.19 -16.31 28.29
CA GLY A 337 10.13 -16.22 27.19
C GLY A 337 9.67 -16.90 25.90
N ARG A 338 8.48 -17.50 25.83
CA ARG A 338 8.00 -18.07 24.56
C ARG A 338 7.55 -16.97 23.59
N GLY A 339 7.96 -17.10 22.33
CA GLY A 339 7.45 -16.28 21.24
C GLY A 339 5.97 -16.55 20.97
N GLU A 340 5.22 -15.49 20.71
CA GLU A 340 3.83 -15.54 20.26
C GLU A 340 3.62 -14.57 19.10
N VAL A 341 2.92 -15.05 18.07
CA VAL A 341 2.69 -14.37 16.80
C VAL A 341 1.21 -14.13 16.63
N PHE A 342 0.84 -12.94 16.16
CA PHE A 342 -0.53 -12.49 15.94
C PHE A 342 -0.70 -11.99 14.50
N ALA A 343 -1.82 -12.28 13.85
CA ALA A 343 -2.16 -11.73 12.53
C ALA A 343 -3.67 -11.68 12.33
N THR A 344 -4.16 -10.74 11.53
CA THR A 344 -5.57 -10.64 11.17
C THR A 344 -5.85 -11.51 9.95
N GLY A 345 -6.83 -12.42 10.06
CA GLY A 345 -7.28 -13.34 9.02
C GLY A 345 -8.23 -12.70 7.99
N SER A 346 -8.43 -13.34 6.84
CA SER A 346 -9.33 -12.86 5.76
C SER A 346 -10.81 -12.84 6.13
N ASP A 347 -11.18 -13.54 7.20
CA ASP A 347 -12.47 -13.48 7.85
C ASP A 347 -12.62 -12.28 8.81
N GLY A 348 -11.55 -11.51 9.03
CA GLY A 348 -11.51 -10.38 9.95
C GLY A 348 -11.32 -10.76 11.42
N ALA A 349 -11.03 -12.02 11.75
CA ALA A 349 -10.65 -12.41 13.10
C ALA A 349 -9.14 -12.26 13.31
N VAL A 350 -8.70 -12.07 14.55
CA VAL A 350 -7.28 -12.09 14.91
C VAL A 350 -6.92 -13.51 15.33
N TYR A 351 -5.89 -14.04 14.69
CA TYR A 351 -5.33 -15.35 14.95
C TYR A 351 -3.99 -15.21 15.65
N HIS A 352 -3.65 -16.19 16.47
CA HIS A 352 -2.38 -16.26 17.14
C HIS A 352 -1.83 -17.69 17.22
N THR A 353 -0.52 -17.81 17.34
CA THR A 353 0.19 -19.08 17.61
C THR A 353 1.41 -18.80 18.48
N TRP A 354 1.84 -19.77 19.27
CA TRP A 354 2.94 -19.64 20.23
C TRP A 354 3.92 -20.80 20.10
N GLN A 355 5.15 -20.59 20.55
CA GLN A 355 6.17 -21.64 20.60
C GLN A 355 5.90 -22.61 21.77
N PRO A 356 5.57 -23.90 21.54
CA PRO A 356 5.60 -24.92 22.58
C PRO A 356 7.04 -25.27 23.01
N SER A 357 7.95 -25.30 22.04
CA SER A 357 9.37 -25.61 22.20
C SER A 357 10.11 -25.19 20.94
N TRP A 358 11.36 -24.76 21.05
CA TRP A 358 12.17 -24.41 19.88
C TRP A 358 12.43 -25.61 18.95
N PRO A 359 12.38 -25.47 17.59
CA PRO A 359 11.88 -24.35 16.79
C PRO A 359 10.39 -24.50 16.39
N ALA A 360 9.63 -25.36 17.07
CA ALA A 360 8.26 -25.68 16.74
C ALA A 360 7.28 -24.58 17.19
N TRP A 361 6.13 -24.55 16.51
CA TRP A 361 5.02 -23.63 16.76
C TRP A 361 3.70 -24.39 16.90
N GLY A 362 2.80 -23.85 17.71
CA GLY A 362 1.46 -24.40 17.93
C GLY A 362 0.57 -24.30 16.69
N VAL A 363 -0.59 -24.96 16.76
CA VAL A 363 -1.65 -24.75 15.78
C VAL A 363 -2.19 -23.33 15.87
N LEU A 364 -2.68 -22.81 14.76
CA LEU A 364 -3.26 -21.48 14.74
C LEU A 364 -4.56 -21.47 15.56
N ALA A 365 -4.63 -20.58 16.55
CA ALA A 365 -5.80 -20.36 17.38
C ALA A 365 -6.44 -19.01 17.06
N THR A 366 -7.76 -18.92 17.18
CA THR A 366 -8.50 -17.66 17.07
C THR A 366 -8.56 -16.97 18.42
N ASN A 367 -8.26 -15.67 18.48
CA ASN A 367 -8.70 -14.85 19.60
C ASN A 367 -10.24 -14.75 19.63
N PRO A 368 -10.86 -14.36 20.75
CA PRO A 368 -12.31 -14.33 20.88
C PRO A 368 -13.00 -13.55 19.76
N ALA A 369 -14.12 -14.09 19.25
CA ALA A 369 -14.93 -13.45 18.22
C ALA A 369 -15.73 -12.24 18.78
N GLY A 370 -16.26 -11.40 17.90
CA GLY A 370 -17.20 -10.33 18.27
C GLY A 370 -16.91 -8.98 17.61
N VAL A 371 -15.73 -8.81 17.01
CA VAL A 371 -15.32 -7.62 16.27
C VAL A 371 -14.63 -8.07 14.98
N ALA A 372 -14.87 -7.36 13.88
CA ALA A 372 -14.22 -7.61 12.61
C ALA A 372 -13.08 -6.60 12.39
N PHE A 373 -11.88 -7.12 12.15
CA PHE A 373 -10.65 -6.37 12.04
C PHE A 373 -10.17 -6.28 10.59
N THR A 374 -9.40 -5.23 10.33
CA THR A 374 -8.66 -5.01 9.08
C THR A 374 -7.21 -4.64 9.32
N GLY A 375 -6.88 -4.15 10.52
CA GLY A 375 -5.53 -3.68 10.83
C GLY A 375 -4.55 -4.76 11.23
N GLN A 376 -3.26 -4.49 11.02
CA GLN A 376 -2.18 -5.30 11.56
C GLN A 376 -2.18 -5.20 13.09
N PRO A 377 -2.11 -6.33 13.83
CA PRO A 377 -1.98 -6.28 15.27
C PRO A 377 -0.67 -5.63 15.72
N ALA A 378 -0.68 -5.00 16.89
CA ALA A 378 0.51 -4.63 17.64
C ALA A 378 0.43 -5.29 19.02
N ALA A 379 1.52 -5.89 19.50
CA ALA A 379 1.50 -6.67 20.74
C ALA A 379 2.66 -6.26 21.66
N ALA A 380 2.38 -6.13 22.95
CA ALA A 380 3.39 -5.82 23.96
C ALA A 380 3.07 -6.49 25.30
N ARG A 381 4.08 -6.57 26.18
CA ARG A 381 3.96 -7.15 27.51
C ARG A 381 3.77 -6.06 28.56
N ASN A 382 2.70 -6.17 29.34
CA ASN A 382 2.44 -5.34 30.51
C ASN A 382 3.49 -5.53 31.63
N PRO A 383 3.61 -4.59 32.58
CA PRO A 383 4.49 -4.73 33.75
C PRO A 383 4.24 -6.00 34.56
N ASP A 384 2.99 -6.45 34.61
CA ASP A 384 2.56 -7.65 35.33
C ASP A 384 2.85 -8.96 34.58
N GLY A 385 3.41 -8.90 33.38
CA GLY A 385 3.79 -10.05 32.57
C GLY A 385 2.74 -10.51 31.56
N ARG A 386 1.53 -9.95 31.55
CA ARG A 386 0.47 -10.30 30.59
C ARG A 386 0.77 -9.69 29.22
N LEU A 387 0.57 -10.45 28.15
CA LEU A 387 0.52 -9.88 26.80
C LEU A 387 -0.80 -9.12 26.58
N GLU A 388 -0.70 -8.04 25.81
CA GLU A 388 -1.84 -7.25 25.35
C GLU A 388 -1.66 -6.90 23.87
N VAL A 389 -2.74 -7.00 23.13
CA VAL A 389 -2.77 -6.90 21.67
C VAL A 389 -3.74 -5.80 21.28
N PHE A 390 -3.29 -4.93 20.37
CA PHE A 390 -4.01 -3.76 19.86
C PHE A 390 -4.24 -3.91 18.37
N VAL A 391 -5.47 -3.72 17.90
CA VAL A 391 -5.84 -3.93 16.50
C VAL A 391 -6.89 -2.91 16.06
N ARG A 392 -6.76 -2.39 14.84
CA ARG A 392 -7.76 -1.51 14.24
C ARG A 392 -8.92 -2.32 13.65
N GLY A 393 -10.13 -1.99 14.08
CA GLY A 393 -11.38 -2.53 13.55
C GLY A 393 -11.73 -1.98 12.17
N ARG A 394 -12.68 -2.62 11.49
CA ARG A 394 -13.26 -2.13 10.22
C ARG A 394 -13.92 -0.77 10.35
N ASP A 395 -14.36 -0.43 11.55
CA ASP A 395 -14.95 0.87 11.92
C ASP A 395 -13.89 1.98 12.08
N GLY A 396 -12.61 1.64 11.95
CA GLY A 396 -11.50 2.55 12.19
C GLY A 396 -11.13 2.68 13.68
N SER A 397 -11.92 2.14 14.60
CA SER A 397 -11.63 2.23 16.02
C SER A 397 -10.52 1.26 16.43
N PRO A 398 -9.60 1.67 17.32
CA PRO A 398 -8.65 0.77 17.95
C PRO A 398 -9.35 -0.05 19.03
N TRP A 399 -9.10 -1.36 19.00
CA TRP A 399 -9.56 -2.33 19.99
C TRP A 399 -8.36 -3.01 20.62
N HIS A 400 -8.56 -3.55 21.80
CA HIS A 400 -7.53 -4.32 22.50
C HIS A 400 -8.10 -5.53 23.22
N LEU A 401 -7.25 -6.52 23.43
CA LEU A 401 -7.49 -7.63 24.35
C LEU A 401 -6.20 -8.00 25.08
N TRP A 402 -6.33 -8.67 26.22
CA TRP A 402 -5.19 -9.01 27.07
C TRP A 402 -5.28 -10.43 27.59
N GLN A 403 -4.13 -11.04 27.89
CA GLN A 403 -4.10 -12.24 28.70
C GLN A 403 -4.69 -11.93 30.09
N LEU A 404 -5.50 -12.83 30.65
CA LEU A 404 -6.13 -12.69 31.97
C LEU A 404 -5.13 -12.94 33.12
N THR A 405 -4.18 -13.83 32.88
CA THR A 405 -3.00 -14.10 33.70
C THR A 405 -1.81 -14.27 32.78
N PRO A 406 -0.57 -14.02 33.22
CA PRO A 406 0.60 -14.23 32.36
C PRO A 406 0.60 -15.64 31.76
N ASN A 407 0.82 -15.74 30.44
CA ASN A 407 0.81 -16.98 29.66
C ASN A 407 -0.54 -17.75 29.69
N GLY A 408 -1.62 -17.08 30.08
CA GLY A 408 -2.96 -17.66 30.26
C GLY A 408 -3.91 -17.42 29.09
N GLY A 409 -5.20 -17.62 29.38
CA GLY A 409 -6.27 -17.32 28.42
C GLY A 409 -6.47 -15.82 28.20
N TRP A 410 -7.27 -15.48 27.19
CA TRP A 410 -7.49 -14.12 26.71
C TRP A 410 -8.81 -13.52 27.22
N SER A 411 -8.85 -12.20 27.41
CA SER A 411 -10.06 -11.41 27.64
C SER A 411 -10.94 -11.35 26.38
N GLY A 412 -12.16 -10.83 26.53
CA GLY A 412 -12.91 -10.30 25.38
C GLY A 412 -12.29 -9.02 24.85
N TRP A 413 -12.70 -8.61 23.64
CA TRP A 413 -12.31 -7.34 23.05
C TRP A 413 -12.95 -6.16 23.78
N ALA A 414 -12.15 -5.14 24.06
CA ALA A 414 -12.60 -3.83 24.49
C ALA A 414 -12.19 -2.77 23.46
N SER A 415 -12.98 -1.70 23.34
CA SER A 415 -12.64 -0.56 22.51
C SER A 415 -11.81 0.42 23.31
N LEU A 416 -10.76 0.98 22.69
CA LEU A 416 -10.04 2.12 23.23
C LEU A 416 -10.71 3.46 22.88
N GLY A 417 -11.86 3.43 22.18
CA GLY A 417 -12.48 4.61 21.58
C GLY A 417 -11.60 5.25 20.51
N GLY A 418 -12.05 6.38 19.96
CA GLY A 418 -11.33 7.06 18.88
C GLY A 418 -11.51 6.41 17.51
N SER A 419 -10.91 7.04 16.50
CA SER A 419 -10.94 6.58 15.11
C SER A 419 -9.59 6.85 14.45
N LEU A 420 -8.94 5.80 13.98
CA LEU A 420 -7.63 5.84 13.36
C LEU A 420 -7.77 5.64 11.84
N SER A 421 -6.89 6.28 11.07
CA SER A 421 -6.69 6.07 9.62
C SER A 421 -5.63 5.01 9.32
N GLN A 422 -4.77 4.70 10.29
CA GLN A 422 -3.65 3.74 10.19
C GLN A 422 -3.66 2.77 11.38
N ASP A 423 -2.91 1.67 11.26
CA ASP A 423 -2.80 0.70 12.36
C ASP A 423 -2.11 1.32 13.59
N PRO A 424 -2.59 1.02 14.81
CA PRO A 424 -1.95 1.50 16.02
C PRO A 424 -0.59 0.84 16.21
N ILE A 425 0.33 1.56 16.86
CA ILE A 425 1.57 1.00 17.39
C ILE A 425 1.57 1.13 18.91
N VAL A 426 2.29 0.23 19.58
CA VAL A 426 2.42 0.25 21.04
C VAL A 426 3.88 0.44 21.44
N GLY A 427 4.13 1.44 22.29
CA GLY A 427 5.38 1.68 22.98
C GLY A 427 5.27 1.27 24.45
N GLN A 428 6.43 1.09 25.10
CA GLN A 428 6.50 0.82 26.53
C GLN A 428 7.27 1.92 27.26
N ASN A 429 6.59 2.60 28.18
CA ASN A 429 7.18 3.61 29.05
C ASN A 429 8.25 3.03 29.98
N ALA A 430 9.10 3.88 30.56
CA ALA A 430 10.18 3.45 31.46
C ALA A 430 9.70 2.65 32.67
N ASP A 431 8.50 2.95 33.16
CA ASP A 431 7.84 2.24 34.27
C ASP A 431 7.16 0.93 33.84
N GLY A 432 7.21 0.61 32.54
CA GLY A 432 6.66 -0.59 31.93
C GLY A 432 5.22 -0.44 31.41
N HIS A 433 4.51 0.66 31.71
CA HIS A 433 3.16 0.84 31.21
C HIS A 433 3.15 1.02 29.69
N LEU A 434 2.11 0.50 29.05
CA LEU A 434 1.94 0.55 27.62
C LEU A 434 1.37 1.92 27.19
N GLU A 435 1.80 2.41 26.04
CA GLU A 435 1.28 3.63 25.42
C GLU A 435 1.06 3.36 23.93
N VAL A 436 -0.17 3.61 23.47
CA VAL A 436 -0.58 3.37 22.10
C VAL A 436 -0.55 4.69 21.35
N PHE A 437 0.09 4.69 20.19
CA PHE A 437 0.13 5.81 19.26
C PHE A 437 -0.65 5.45 18.00
N GLY A 438 -1.31 6.43 17.40
CA GLY A 438 -2.06 6.24 16.18
C GLY A 438 -2.26 7.55 15.42
N VAL A 439 -2.54 7.41 14.13
CA VAL A 439 -2.91 8.54 13.27
C VAL A 439 -4.42 8.55 13.11
N GLY A 440 -5.05 9.68 13.43
CA GLY A 440 -6.50 9.88 13.33
C GLY A 440 -6.98 9.95 11.89
N THR A 441 -8.30 9.91 11.70
CA THR A 441 -8.93 10.13 10.36
C THR A 441 -8.79 11.55 9.84
N ASP A 442 -8.41 12.49 10.71
CA ASP A 442 -8.01 13.87 10.41
C ASP A 442 -6.50 14.00 10.13
N SER A 443 -5.80 12.87 9.99
CA SER A 443 -4.35 12.75 9.82
C SER A 443 -3.51 13.28 10.98
N ALA A 444 -4.11 13.72 12.09
CA ALA A 444 -3.37 14.16 13.27
C ALA A 444 -2.86 12.97 14.07
N ILE A 445 -1.77 13.17 14.80
CA ILE A 445 -1.16 12.12 15.62
C ILE A 445 -1.78 12.16 17.01
N TYR A 446 -2.16 10.99 17.53
CA TYR A 446 -2.76 10.83 18.84
C TYR A 446 -2.07 9.75 19.65
N HIS A 447 -2.24 9.81 20.97
CA HIS A 447 -1.83 8.75 21.88
C HIS A 447 -2.83 8.53 23.02
N THR A 448 -2.75 7.35 23.62
CA THR A 448 -3.39 6.99 24.89
C THR A 448 -2.44 6.06 25.65
N TRP A 449 -2.45 6.11 26.98
CA TRP A 449 -1.55 5.31 27.80
C TRP A 449 -2.30 4.57 28.90
N LEU A 450 -1.74 3.43 29.25
CA LEU A 450 -2.23 2.59 30.33
C LEU A 450 -1.95 3.29 31.67
N THR A 451 -2.98 3.35 32.50
CA THR A 451 -2.94 3.84 33.88
C THR A 451 -3.21 2.65 34.82
N ASN A 452 -3.86 2.86 35.97
CA ASN A 452 -4.17 1.79 36.93
C ASN A 452 -5.21 0.80 36.39
N HIS A 453 -4.82 -0.05 35.43
CA HIS A 453 -5.65 -1.01 34.69
C HIS A 453 -6.71 -0.43 33.74
N ASP A 454 -6.69 0.89 33.51
CA ASP A 454 -7.56 1.58 32.55
C ASP A 454 -6.74 2.45 31.60
N TRP A 455 -7.32 2.83 30.46
CA TRP A 455 -6.69 3.69 29.47
C TRP A 455 -7.06 5.16 29.65
N ALA A 456 -6.07 6.03 29.53
CA ALA A 456 -6.30 7.48 29.53
C ALA A 456 -7.12 7.91 28.29
N PRO A 457 -7.83 9.05 28.35
CA PRO A 457 -8.44 9.62 27.15
C PRO A 457 -7.40 9.90 26.06
N TRP A 458 -7.76 9.69 24.80
CA TRP A 458 -6.92 10.07 23.67
C TRP A 458 -6.53 11.54 23.75
N GLN A 459 -5.24 11.81 23.60
CA GLN A 459 -4.70 13.16 23.49
C GLN A 459 -4.03 13.34 22.13
N SER A 460 -4.15 14.55 21.58
CA SER A 460 -3.55 14.90 20.30
C SER A 460 -2.15 15.47 20.49
N PHE A 461 -1.20 15.01 19.68
CA PHE A 461 0.05 15.71 19.42
C PHE A 461 -0.08 16.77 18.32
N GLY A 462 -1.25 16.88 17.68
CA GLY A 462 -1.44 17.67 16.47
C GLY A 462 -0.68 17.08 15.29
N GLY A 463 -0.20 17.96 14.40
CA GLY A 463 0.54 17.55 13.20
C GLY A 463 -0.35 16.92 12.12
N GLN A 464 0.27 16.51 11.02
CA GLN A 464 -0.37 15.80 9.91
C GLN A 464 0.60 14.71 9.46
N SER A 465 0.18 13.45 9.50
CA SER A 465 1.04 12.32 9.17
C SER A 465 0.55 11.56 7.94
N LEU A 466 1.51 11.19 7.08
CA LEU A 466 1.31 10.29 5.94
C LEU A 466 1.69 8.83 6.24
N SER A 467 2.28 8.56 7.40
CA SER A 467 2.82 7.25 7.78
C SER A 467 2.17 6.73 9.05
N LYS A 468 2.40 5.45 9.38
CA LYS A 468 2.30 4.99 10.77
C LYS A 468 3.32 5.74 11.63
N VAL A 469 3.08 5.73 12.94
CA VAL A 469 4.04 6.25 13.91
C VAL A 469 5.14 5.20 14.11
N GLY A 470 6.40 5.61 14.03
CA GLY A 470 7.53 4.82 14.53
C GLY A 470 7.87 5.26 15.95
N ALA A 471 8.02 4.34 16.90
CA ALA A 471 8.34 4.69 18.28
C ALA A 471 9.38 3.75 18.88
N ALA A 472 10.31 4.30 19.65
CA ALA A 472 11.26 3.53 20.45
C ALA A 472 11.66 4.28 21.72
N ARG A 473 12.23 3.54 22.67
CA ARG A 473 12.73 4.07 23.94
C ARG A 473 14.25 4.11 23.95
N ASN A 474 14.85 5.25 24.22
CA ASN A 474 16.30 5.35 24.40
C ASN A 474 16.72 4.86 25.81
N SER A 475 18.03 4.78 26.07
CA SER A 475 18.56 4.35 27.38
C SER A 475 18.30 5.31 28.52
N SER A 476 17.89 6.55 28.25
CA SER A 476 17.42 7.46 29.30
C SER A 476 16.02 7.11 29.80
N GLY A 477 15.31 6.23 29.09
CA GLY A 477 13.97 5.76 29.44
C GLY A 477 12.85 6.56 28.77
N THR A 478 13.16 7.59 27.97
CA THR A 478 12.15 8.37 27.27
C THR A 478 11.76 7.72 25.95
N LEU A 479 10.46 7.74 25.66
CA LEU A 479 9.93 7.42 24.33
C LEU A 479 10.16 8.59 23.37
N GLU A 480 10.42 8.25 22.12
CA GLU A 480 10.51 9.19 21.01
C GLU A 480 9.77 8.60 19.80
N ILE A 481 8.95 9.45 19.18
CA ILE A 481 8.08 9.10 18.07
C ILE A 481 8.52 9.82 16.80
N PHE A 482 8.34 9.16 15.67
CA PHE A 482 8.71 9.60 14.34
C PHE A 482 7.54 9.42 13.39
N VAL A 483 7.33 10.41 12.51
CA VAL A 483 6.29 10.38 11.48
C VAL A 483 6.77 11.06 10.21
N LEU A 484 6.24 10.65 9.06
CA LEU A 484 6.33 11.44 7.84
C LEU A 484 5.25 12.50 7.81
N GLY A 485 5.65 13.75 7.67
CA GLY A 485 4.74 14.89 7.48
C GLY A 485 4.05 14.87 6.11
N SER A 486 3.06 15.75 5.91
CA SER A 486 2.38 15.94 4.61
C SER A 486 3.32 16.38 3.47
N ASP A 487 4.49 16.91 3.83
CA ASP A 487 5.58 17.30 2.94
C ASP A 487 6.65 16.20 2.76
N ARG A 488 6.34 14.98 3.25
CA ARG A 488 7.21 13.79 3.21
C ARG A 488 8.58 13.97 3.87
N GLN A 489 8.71 14.99 4.73
CA GLN A 489 9.86 15.12 5.61
C GLN A 489 9.63 14.28 6.87
N LEU A 490 10.70 13.78 7.47
CA LEU A 490 10.60 13.13 8.77
C LEU A 490 10.46 14.20 9.87
N TYR A 491 9.57 13.95 10.82
CA TYR A 491 9.38 14.73 12.03
C TYR A 491 9.47 13.82 13.24
N HIS A 492 9.87 14.39 14.37
CA HIS A 492 9.95 13.64 15.62
C HIS A 492 9.56 14.49 16.82
N GLN A 493 9.18 13.80 17.88
CA GLN A 493 8.83 14.37 19.19
C GLN A 493 9.19 13.35 20.28
N TRP A 494 9.59 13.81 21.46
CA TRP A 494 10.06 12.93 22.53
C TRP A 494 9.53 13.35 23.90
N GLN A 495 9.49 12.39 24.81
CA GLN A 495 9.17 12.63 26.21
C GLN A 495 10.27 13.44 26.88
N LEU A 496 9.87 14.43 27.68
CA LEU A 496 10.77 15.30 28.45
C LEU A 496 11.42 14.58 29.64
N SER A 497 10.73 13.58 30.19
CA SER A 497 11.16 12.84 31.37
C SER A 497 10.54 11.43 31.38
N PRO A 498 11.27 10.40 31.81
CA PRO A 498 10.74 9.04 31.94
C PRO A 498 9.63 8.89 32.99
N ALA A 499 9.50 9.87 33.91
CA ALA A 499 8.65 9.75 35.11
C ALA A 499 7.45 10.71 35.15
N THR A 500 7.41 11.72 34.28
CA THR A 500 6.36 12.74 34.27
C THR A 500 5.95 13.02 32.83
N GLY A 501 4.76 12.52 32.43
CA GLY A 501 4.25 12.47 31.06
C GLY A 501 4.06 13.83 30.38
N GLY A 502 5.17 14.43 29.93
CA GLY A 502 5.20 15.62 29.10
C GLY A 502 6.06 15.38 27.87
N TRP A 503 5.66 15.96 26.74
CA TRP A 503 6.30 15.79 25.44
C TRP A 503 6.81 17.14 24.93
N THR A 504 7.81 17.11 24.06
CA THR A 504 8.24 18.29 23.31
C THR A 504 7.19 18.73 22.28
N SER A 505 7.43 19.86 21.59
CA SER A 505 6.72 20.14 20.33
C SER A 505 7.29 19.29 19.19
N TRP A 506 6.63 19.25 18.02
CA TRP A 506 7.21 18.63 16.83
C TRP A 506 8.49 19.35 16.37
N PHE A 507 9.52 18.58 16.04
CA PHE A 507 10.74 19.06 15.41
C PHE A 507 10.86 18.45 14.02
N ALA A 508 11.26 19.28 13.06
CA ALA A 508 11.61 18.81 11.72
C ALA A 508 12.96 18.08 11.78
N PHE A 509 12.98 16.86 11.26
CA PHE A 509 14.19 16.08 11.04
C PHE A 509 14.71 16.26 9.61
N GLY A 510 13.79 16.39 8.65
CA GLY A 510 14.06 16.48 7.22
C GLY A 510 13.96 15.14 6.49
N ALA A 511 13.95 15.17 5.17
CA ALA A 511 13.93 13.98 4.32
C ALA A 511 15.33 13.43 4.07
N ALA A 512 15.37 12.17 3.60
CA ALA A 512 16.59 11.58 3.08
C ALA A 512 17.19 12.42 1.92
N PRO A 513 18.52 12.48 1.75
CA PRO A 513 19.16 13.25 0.68
C PRO A 513 18.76 12.84 -0.74
N SER A 514 18.25 11.62 -0.93
CA SER A 514 17.69 11.13 -2.19
C SER A 514 16.32 11.72 -2.55
N GLY A 515 15.81 12.64 -1.75
CA GLY A 515 14.46 13.21 -1.87
C GLY A 515 13.51 12.68 -0.81
N ASP A 516 12.24 13.05 -0.95
CA ASP A 516 11.14 12.75 -0.04
C ASP A 516 11.17 11.33 0.54
N SER A 517 11.04 11.23 1.87
CA SER A 517 10.96 9.95 2.56
C SER A 517 9.63 9.26 2.24
N GLN A 518 9.65 7.93 2.24
CA GLN A 518 8.52 7.07 1.88
C GLN A 518 8.30 5.97 2.93
N GLY A 519 7.06 5.52 3.04
CA GLY A 519 6.68 4.43 3.94
C GLY A 519 6.70 4.83 5.42
N ASP A 520 6.69 3.81 6.28
CA ASP A 520 6.68 3.98 7.73
C ASP A 520 8.13 4.08 8.26
N PRO A 521 8.41 5.03 9.16
CA PRO A 521 9.71 5.08 9.81
C PRO A 521 9.88 3.89 10.76
N ALA A 522 10.98 3.16 10.62
CA ALA A 522 11.37 2.14 11.59
C ALA A 522 12.41 2.71 12.54
N VAL A 523 12.24 2.46 13.84
CA VAL A 523 13.17 2.94 14.86
C VAL A 523 13.47 1.83 15.84
N THR A 524 14.74 1.69 16.21
CA THR A 524 15.17 0.75 17.25
C THR A 524 16.20 1.41 18.15
N THR A 525 16.29 0.92 19.38
CA THR A 525 17.40 1.22 20.27
C THR A 525 18.64 0.45 19.80
N THR A 526 19.79 1.08 19.87
CA THR A 526 21.10 0.47 19.61
C THR A 526 21.64 -0.19 20.87
N PRO A 527 22.65 -1.07 20.77
CA PRO A 527 23.32 -1.64 21.93
C PRO A 527 23.92 -0.61 22.90
N GLN A 528 24.23 0.59 22.41
CA GLN A 528 24.76 1.70 23.20
C GLN A 528 23.65 2.55 23.86
N GLY A 529 22.38 2.24 23.61
CA GLY A 529 21.24 2.94 24.19
C GLY A 529 20.71 4.13 23.39
N ALA A 530 21.35 4.49 22.27
CA ALA A 530 20.89 5.52 21.36
C ALA A 530 19.80 4.98 20.41
N LEU A 531 18.91 5.82 19.89
CA LEU A 531 18.00 5.44 18.81
C LEU A 531 18.68 5.49 17.43
N ASP A 532 18.31 4.57 16.55
CA ASP A 532 18.62 4.58 15.12
C ASP A 532 17.30 4.55 14.35
N VAL A 533 17.07 5.55 13.49
CA VAL A 533 15.84 5.68 12.69
C VAL A 533 16.15 5.37 11.23
N PHE A 534 15.27 4.59 10.60
CA PHE A 534 15.38 4.11 9.23
C PHE A 534 14.16 4.53 8.43
N VAL A 535 14.41 5.01 7.21
CA VAL A 535 13.36 5.38 6.24
C VAL A 535 13.72 4.85 4.87
N ARG A 536 12.70 4.67 4.01
CA ARG A 536 12.92 4.52 2.57
C ARG A 536 13.01 5.91 1.96
N GLY A 537 14.09 6.20 1.23
CA GLY A 537 14.26 7.48 0.53
C GLY A 537 13.49 7.53 -0.79
N GLY A 538 13.45 8.71 -1.42
CA GLY A 538 12.83 8.90 -2.75
C GLY A 538 13.43 8.03 -3.86
N ASP A 539 14.66 7.54 -3.68
CA ASP A 539 15.36 6.61 -4.57
C ASP A 539 15.05 5.12 -4.29
N ASN A 540 14.17 4.85 -3.32
CA ASN A 540 13.87 3.52 -2.80
C ASN A 540 15.01 2.84 -2.04
N SER A 541 16.10 3.56 -1.75
CA SER A 541 17.15 3.07 -0.86
C SER A 541 16.73 3.21 0.60
N VAL A 542 17.37 2.45 1.49
CA VAL A 542 17.20 2.63 2.93
C VAL A 542 18.21 3.67 3.42
N TRP A 543 17.72 4.62 4.20
CA TRP A 543 18.52 5.67 4.83
C TRP A 543 18.33 5.61 6.33
N HIS A 544 19.39 5.95 7.07
CA HIS A 544 19.32 5.98 8.52
C HIS A 544 20.05 7.16 9.14
N ALA A 545 19.68 7.48 10.38
CA ALA A 545 20.33 8.50 11.20
C ALA A 545 20.32 8.07 12.66
N LEU A 546 21.38 8.42 13.40
CA LEU A 546 21.68 7.86 14.71
C LEU A 546 21.79 8.93 15.80
N GLN A 547 21.24 8.66 16.98
CA GLN A 547 21.38 9.43 18.22
C GLN A 547 22.75 9.24 18.93
N PRO A 548 23.10 9.99 20.01
CA PRO A 548 22.33 10.99 20.78
C PRO A 548 22.28 12.39 20.17
N ASN A 549 23.28 12.74 19.34
CA ASN A 549 23.16 13.86 18.43
C ASN A 549 22.85 13.25 17.07
N TRP A 550 21.69 13.56 16.51
CA TRP A 550 21.29 13.03 15.22
C TRP A 550 22.39 13.25 14.18
N SER A 551 22.91 12.14 13.66
CA SER A 551 23.88 12.18 12.57
C SER A 551 23.23 12.73 11.31
N ALA A 552 24.05 13.12 10.34
CA ALA A 552 23.56 13.26 8.97
C ALA A 552 22.97 11.92 8.48
N TRP A 553 22.04 12.01 7.53
CA TRP A 553 21.50 10.84 6.84
C TRP A 553 22.62 10.04 6.16
N TYR A 554 22.65 8.74 6.41
CA TYR A 554 23.55 7.80 5.76
C TYR A 554 22.75 6.77 4.95
N SER A 555 23.13 6.56 3.70
CA SER A 555 22.48 5.56 2.85
C SER A 555 23.06 4.18 3.14
N LEU A 556 22.17 3.22 3.36
CA LEU A 556 22.49 1.79 3.32
C LEU A 556 22.38 1.23 1.89
N GLY A 557 21.97 2.04 0.92
CA GLY A 557 21.67 1.62 -0.45
C GLY A 557 20.52 0.61 -0.50
N GLY A 558 20.56 -0.28 -1.49
CA GLY A 558 19.49 -1.26 -1.75
C GLY A 558 18.29 -0.64 -2.48
N ILE A 559 17.37 -1.47 -2.93
CA ILE A 559 16.08 -1.03 -3.48
C ILE A 559 15.01 -1.83 -2.76
N THR A 560 14.18 -1.16 -1.98
CA THR A 560 13.07 -1.78 -1.25
C THR A 560 11.72 -1.30 -1.79
N VAL A 561 10.72 -2.17 -1.69
CA VAL A 561 9.33 -1.89 -2.06
C VAL A 561 8.41 -1.69 -0.86
N ALA A 562 8.95 -1.81 0.37
CA ALA A 562 8.21 -1.69 1.62
C ALA A 562 8.96 -0.83 2.65
N SER A 563 8.31 -0.53 3.76
CA SER A 563 8.95 0.13 4.91
C SER A 563 10.03 -0.80 5.51
N PRO A 564 11.19 -0.28 5.92
CA PRO A 564 12.18 -1.08 6.64
C PRO A 564 11.63 -1.54 8.00
N VAL A 565 12.27 -2.53 8.60
CA VAL A 565 12.06 -2.95 9.99
C VAL A 565 13.40 -3.10 10.66
N ALA A 566 13.53 -2.62 11.89
CA ALA A 566 14.78 -2.69 12.62
C ALA A 566 14.57 -3.29 14.00
N ALA A 567 15.59 -4.00 14.49
CA ALA A 567 15.60 -4.56 15.83
C ALA A 567 17.01 -4.51 16.42
N GLN A 568 17.07 -4.47 17.76
CA GLN A 568 18.29 -4.69 18.51
C GLN A 568 18.41 -6.19 18.84
N GLU A 569 19.50 -6.83 18.43
CA GLU A 569 19.81 -8.20 18.84
C GLU A 569 20.50 -8.24 20.21
N GLN A 570 20.54 -9.42 20.84
CA GLN A 570 21.28 -9.61 22.11
C GLN A 570 22.80 -9.61 21.94
N ARG A 571 23.29 -10.07 20.78
CA ARG A 571 24.66 -9.74 20.35
C ARG A 571 24.61 -8.26 19.99
N PRO A 572 25.57 -7.41 20.39
CA PRO A 572 25.47 -5.95 20.25
C PRO A 572 25.44 -5.52 18.78
N ILE A 573 24.30 -5.74 18.14
CA ILE A 573 24.03 -5.68 16.72
C ILE A 573 22.68 -4.99 16.56
N THR A 574 22.66 -4.02 15.67
CA THR A 574 21.41 -3.46 15.12
C THR A 574 21.20 -4.11 13.77
N THR A 575 20.03 -4.71 13.55
CA THR A 575 19.67 -5.31 12.26
C THR A 575 18.53 -4.53 11.60
N VAL A 576 18.55 -4.47 10.28
CA VAL A 576 17.54 -3.84 9.43
C VAL A 576 17.15 -4.82 8.34
N TRP A 577 15.84 -4.99 8.19
CA TRP A 577 15.22 -5.91 7.26
C TRP A 577 14.32 -5.16 6.29
N VAL A 578 14.30 -5.60 5.03
CA VAL A 578 13.45 -5.04 3.98
C VAL A 578 12.93 -6.13 3.04
N ASN A 579 11.80 -5.83 2.41
CA ASN A 579 11.37 -6.53 1.20
C ASN A 579 12.03 -5.86 -0.01
N GLY A 580 12.84 -6.61 -0.74
CA GLY A 580 13.51 -6.14 -1.95
C GLY A 580 12.54 -6.00 -3.13
N SER A 581 13.01 -5.47 -4.26
CA SER A 581 12.20 -5.32 -5.48
C SER A 581 11.59 -6.61 -6.04
N GLY A 582 12.19 -7.76 -5.75
CA GLY A 582 11.65 -9.08 -6.07
C GLY A 582 10.82 -9.71 -4.96
N TYR A 583 10.37 -8.94 -3.96
CA TYR A 583 9.63 -9.37 -2.77
C TYR A 583 10.37 -10.30 -1.80
N GLY A 584 11.57 -10.78 -2.16
CA GLY A 584 12.44 -11.50 -1.24
C GLY A 584 12.94 -10.63 -0.09
N MET A 585 13.22 -11.26 1.05
CA MET A 585 13.69 -10.56 2.25
C MET A 585 15.21 -10.36 2.22
N TYR A 586 15.65 -9.21 2.68
CA TYR A 586 17.06 -8.84 2.79
C TYR A 586 17.34 -8.29 4.18
N GLU A 587 18.55 -8.59 4.67
CA GLU A 587 19.05 -8.11 5.94
C GLU A 587 20.32 -7.29 5.74
N ASN A 588 20.46 -6.21 6.50
CA ASN A 588 21.70 -5.49 6.71
C ASN A 588 21.87 -5.25 8.20
N TYR A 589 23.00 -5.65 8.77
CA TYR A 589 23.23 -5.58 10.20
C TYR A 589 24.54 -4.85 10.53
N ARG A 590 24.58 -4.24 11.70
CA ARG A 590 25.68 -3.40 12.15
C ARG A 590 26.30 -3.94 13.43
N THR A 591 27.59 -4.29 13.35
CA THR A 591 28.44 -4.56 14.53
C THR A 591 29.30 -3.32 14.83
N SER A 592 30.41 -3.16 14.11
CA SER A 592 31.22 -1.93 14.04
C SER A 592 30.98 -1.15 12.75
N SER A 593 30.59 -1.84 11.68
CA SER A 593 30.16 -1.30 10.39
C SER A 593 28.95 -2.07 9.87
N TRP A 594 28.23 -1.49 8.91
CA TRP A 594 27.14 -2.16 8.20
C TRP A 594 27.66 -3.31 7.33
N SER A 595 26.97 -4.44 7.34
CA SER A 595 27.33 -5.64 6.58
C SER A 595 27.12 -5.50 5.07
N GLY A 596 26.25 -4.58 4.66
CA GLY A 596 25.65 -4.57 3.34
C GLY A 596 24.45 -5.54 3.26
N TRP A 597 23.64 -5.40 2.21
CA TRP A 597 22.42 -6.18 2.02
C TRP A 597 22.70 -7.63 1.66
N THR A 598 22.25 -8.54 2.51
CA THR A 598 22.35 -9.99 2.32
C THR A 598 20.96 -10.56 2.06
N PRO A 599 20.75 -11.32 0.96
CA PRO A 599 19.47 -11.97 0.71
C PRO A 599 19.20 -13.05 1.76
N ARG A 600 17.97 -13.07 2.26
CA ARG A 600 17.41 -14.05 3.20
C ARG A 600 16.30 -14.90 2.54
N ALA A 601 16.17 -14.77 1.21
CA ALA A 601 15.19 -15.43 0.34
C ALA A 601 13.73 -15.18 0.79
N GLY A 602 12.78 -16.00 0.31
CA GLY A 602 11.35 -15.84 0.58
C GLY A 602 10.61 -15.08 -0.53
N ASN A 603 9.27 -15.08 -0.46
CA ASN A 603 8.36 -14.32 -1.34
C ASN A 603 6.97 -14.17 -0.69
#